data_AF-A0A382IJK7-F1
#
_entry.id   AF-A0A382IJK7-F1
#
_cell.length_a   1.000
_cell.length_b   1.000
_cell.length_c   1.000
_cell.angle_alpha   90.00
_cell.angle_beta   90.00
_cell.angle_gamma   90.00
#
_symmetry.space_group_name_H-M   'P 1'
#
loop_
_entity.id
_entity.type
_entity.pdbx_description
1 polymer ?
#
loop_
_entity_poly.entity_id
_entity_poly.type
_entity_poly.pdbx_seq_one_letter_code
_entity_poly.pdbx_strand_id
1 'polypeptide(L)'
;MLKTIFGQIDFTLPRRKCSHCRRTFSIIPQPLKLLKLSPNSNVTPELRKVAILCGTSWPFRQAAEVLRNLASVELSPAHIQWLCSKQAVAAKAQFKEKHDSAYWPALIETMETLVEPLVEEAKRETSEKTSHSKEQAWSAKPVYIGIDGTFINAQPGKRFFEAKVGIVFTDQRIRVSKGRNLLLNKQYVGSCQSVSEFGKRLFCCATEMGVKKETELIVLVDGARWISQLAKTQYPQARLILDW
;
A
#
# COMPACT_ATOMS: atom_id res chain seq x y z
N MET A 1 29.56 -1.66 -21.29
CA MET A 1 29.01 -0.84 -20.20
C MET A 1 28.01 -1.58 -19.33
N LEU A 2 28.42 -1.88 -18.10
CA LEU A 2 27.60 -2.30 -16.96
C LEU A 2 27.43 -1.11 -16.00
N LYS A 3 26.24 -0.94 -15.44
CA LYS A 3 25.89 0.14 -14.52
C LYS A 3 25.75 -0.42 -13.11
N THR A 4 26.53 0.12 -12.19
CA THR A 4 26.63 -0.32 -10.79
C THR A 4 26.38 0.85 -9.85
N ILE A 5 26.21 0.58 -8.55
CA ILE A 5 26.13 1.65 -7.54
C ILE A 5 27.45 2.44 -7.40
N PHE A 6 28.55 1.88 -7.90
CA PHE A 6 29.89 2.50 -7.88
C PHE A 6 30.24 3.20 -9.20
N GLY A 7 29.28 3.33 -10.12
CA GLY A 7 29.48 3.93 -11.43
C GLY A 7 29.38 2.93 -12.58
N GLN A 8 29.80 3.41 -13.75
CA GLN A 8 29.77 2.67 -15.00
C GLN A 8 31.08 1.91 -15.19
N ILE A 9 30.98 0.62 -15.53
CA ILE A 9 32.12 -0.27 -15.78
C ILE A 9 32.05 -0.72 -17.22
N ASP A 10 33.09 -0.41 -17.99
CA ASP A 10 33.22 -0.90 -19.35
C ASP A 10 34.08 -2.15 -19.43
N PHE A 11 33.59 -3.11 -20.19
CA PHE A 11 34.30 -4.34 -20.52
C PHE A 11 33.81 -4.86 -21.86
N THR A 12 34.69 -5.59 -22.52
CA THR A 12 34.42 -6.21 -23.81
C THR A 12 34.13 -7.69 -23.61
N LEU A 13 32.97 -8.14 -24.09
CA LEU A 13 32.66 -9.57 -24.14
C LEU A 13 33.07 -10.14 -25.50
N PRO A 14 33.87 -11.22 -25.54
CA PRO A 14 34.19 -11.87 -26.79
C PRO A 14 32.92 -12.48 -27.39
N ARG A 15 32.55 -11.99 -28.57
CA ARG A 15 31.51 -12.60 -29.40
C ARG A 15 32.11 -13.72 -30.22
N ARG A 16 31.46 -14.87 -30.21
CA ARG A 16 31.80 -16.06 -30.99
C ARG A 16 30.63 -16.41 -31.89
N LYS A 17 30.92 -17.11 -32.99
CA LYS A 17 29.92 -17.60 -33.94
C LYS A 17 29.98 -19.12 -33.93
N CYS A 18 28.84 -19.76 -33.71
CA CYS A 18 28.77 -21.22 -33.78
C CYS A 18 29.11 -21.69 -35.20
N SER A 19 30.01 -22.67 -35.34
CA SER A 19 30.41 -23.22 -36.64
C SER A 19 29.25 -23.90 -37.36
N HIS A 20 28.37 -24.58 -36.61
CA HIS A 20 27.24 -25.35 -37.15
C HIS A 20 26.02 -24.48 -37.49
N CYS A 21 25.44 -23.78 -36.51
CA CYS A 21 24.19 -23.03 -36.70
C CYS A 21 24.40 -21.55 -37.08
N ARG A 22 25.66 -21.09 -37.17
CA ARG A 22 26.06 -19.71 -37.52
C ARG A 22 25.50 -18.61 -36.60
N ARG A 23 24.82 -18.94 -35.50
CA ARG A 23 24.35 -17.99 -34.49
C ARG A 23 25.51 -17.40 -33.71
N THR A 24 25.45 -16.11 -33.46
CA THR A 24 26.40 -15.37 -32.62
C THR A 24 26.01 -15.48 -31.16
N PHE A 25 26.98 -15.73 -30.30
CA PHE A 25 26.80 -15.77 -28.85
C PHE A 25 27.99 -15.10 -28.16
N SER A 26 27.80 -14.68 -26.91
CA SER A 26 28.90 -14.14 -26.09
C SER A 26 29.21 -15.12 -24.97
N ILE A 27 30.49 -15.36 -24.71
CA ILE A 27 30.89 -16.13 -23.53
C ILE A 27 30.84 -15.17 -22.35
N ILE A 28 29.85 -15.36 -21.47
CA ILE A 28 29.69 -14.56 -20.25
C ILE A 28 30.61 -15.17 -19.18
N PRO A 29 31.63 -14.45 -18.69
CA PRO A 29 32.48 -14.91 -17.59
C PRO A 29 31.67 -15.25 -16.35
N GLN A 30 32.12 -16.24 -15.58
CA GLN A 30 31.45 -16.68 -14.35
C GLN A 30 31.17 -15.53 -13.36
N PRO A 31 32.08 -14.56 -13.13
CA PRO A 31 31.79 -13.41 -12.27
C PRO A 31 30.56 -12.59 -12.71
N LEU A 32 30.34 -12.42 -14.01
CA LEU A 32 29.16 -11.72 -14.52
C LEU A 32 27.87 -12.53 -14.36
N LYS A 33 27.96 -13.86 -14.37
CA LYS A 33 26.81 -14.73 -14.06
C LYS A 33 26.38 -14.57 -12.59
N LEU A 34 27.32 -14.37 -11.68
CA LEU A 34 27.03 -14.14 -10.25
C LEU A 34 26.26 -12.84 -9.99
N LEU A 35 26.37 -11.85 -10.88
CA LEU A 35 25.67 -10.57 -10.75
C LEU A 35 24.16 -10.65 -10.96
N LYS A 36 23.61 -11.82 -11.35
CA LYS A 36 22.16 -12.05 -11.51
C LYS A 36 21.45 -10.93 -12.30
N LEU A 37 22.09 -10.48 -13.38
CA LEU A 37 21.54 -9.44 -14.23
C LEU A 37 20.24 -9.93 -14.88
N SER A 38 19.27 -9.02 -15.03
CA SER A 38 18.08 -9.35 -15.79
C SER A 38 18.41 -9.49 -17.28
N PRO A 39 17.69 -10.33 -18.03
CA PRO A 39 17.92 -10.49 -19.46
C PRO A 39 17.91 -9.13 -20.17
N ASN A 40 18.91 -8.89 -21.02
CA ASN A 40 19.10 -7.64 -21.77
C ASN A 40 19.20 -6.36 -20.91
N SER A 41 19.52 -6.48 -19.62
CA SER A 41 19.76 -5.34 -18.73
C SER A 41 21.24 -5.22 -18.42
N ASN A 42 21.76 -3.99 -18.47
CA ASN A 42 23.08 -3.65 -17.97
C ASN A 42 23.03 -2.98 -16.60
N VAL A 43 21.91 -3.08 -15.87
CA VAL A 43 21.73 -2.51 -14.53
C VAL A 43 21.83 -3.62 -13.51
N THR A 44 22.82 -3.51 -12.62
CA THR A 44 23.01 -4.46 -11.50
C THR A 44 21.81 -4.48 -10.54
N PRO A 45 21.58 -5.59 -9.82
CA PRO A 45 20.49 -5.68 -8.85
C PRO A 45 20.52 -4.58 -7.79
N GLU A 46 21.69 -4.20 -7.29
CA GLU A 46 21.79 -3.16 -6.26
C GLU A 46 21.52 -1.77 -6.81
N LEU A 47 22.06 -1.44 -7.99
CA LEU A 47 21.72 -0.18 -8.65
C LEU A 47 20.22 -0.09 -8.96
N ARG A 48 19.58 -1.21 -9.32
CA ARG A 48 18.14 -1.26 -9.54
C ARG A 48 17.35 -0.89 -8.29
N LYS A 49 17.73 -1.41 -7.12
CA LYS A 49 17.06 -1.05 -5.85
C LYS A 49 17.18 0.45 -5.57
N VAL A 50 18.39 1.02 -5.73
CA VAL A 50 18.62 2.45 -5.55
C VAL A 50 17.83 3.28 -6.57
N ALA A 51 17.79 2.86 -7.83
CA ALA A 51 17.04 3.56 -8.87
C ALA A 51 15.53 3.55 -8.61
N ILE A 52 14.98 2.43 -8.13
CA ILE A 52 13.58 2.34 -7.72
C ILE A 52 13.32 3.27 -6.53
N LEU A 53 14.16 3.22 -5.50
CA LEU A 53 14.04 4.11 -4.33
C LEU A 53 14.06 5.59 -4.73
N CYS A 54 14.93 5.97 -5.68
CA CYS A 54 14.95 7.32 -6.21
C CYS A 54 13.66 7.65 -6.97
N GLY A 55 13.21 6.75 -7.85
CA GLY A 55 11.99 6.95 -8.63
C GLY A 55 10.70 6.97 -7.81
N THR A 56 10.69 6.40 -6.61
CA THR A 56 9.56 6.50 -5.66
C THR A 56 9.64 7.72 -4.76
N SER A 57 10.81 8.34 -4.64
CA SER A 57 11.03 9.51 -3.77
C SER A 57 10.96 10.84 -4.52
N TRP A 58 11.32 10.82 -5.81
CA TRP A 58 11.39 12.03 -6.65
C TRP A 58 10.78 11.79 -8.04
N PRO A 59 10.29 12.87 -8.70
CA PRO A 59 10.03 12.86 -10.14
C PRO A 59 11.19 12.23 -10.92
N PHE A 60 10.87 11.42 -11.94
CA PHE A 60 11.89 10.60 -12.63
C PHE A 60 13.06 11.39 -13.23
N ARG A 61 12.85 12.67 -13.61
CA ARG A 61 13.94 13.56 -14.05
C ARG A 61 14.91 13.89 -12.91
N GLN A 62 14.37 14.26 -11.76
CA GLN A 62 15.17 14.53 -10.56
C GLN A 62 15.84 13.26 -10.06
N ALA A 63 15.15 12.12 -10.07
CA ALA A 63 15.74 10.82 -9.72
C ALA A 63 16.95 10.48 -10.62
N ALA A 64 16.87 10.76 -11.93
CA ALA A 64 17.99 10.57 -12.85
C ALA A 64 19.18 11.48 -12.51
N GLU A 65 18.92 12.74 -12.16
CA GLU A 65 19.94 13.70 -11.76
C GLU A 65 20.62 13.29 -10.44
N VAL A 66 19.85 12.88 -9.44
CA VAL A 66 20.37 12.38 -8.16
C VAL A 66 21.27 11.16 -8.37
N LEU A 67 20.86 10.19 -9.20
CA LEU A 67 21.67 9.01 -9.51
C LEU A 67 22.97 9.37 -10.25
N ARG A 68 22.90 10.33 -11.17
CA ARG A 68 24.09 10.85 -11.85
C ARG A 68 25.05 11.49 -10.86
N ASN A 69 24.55 12.34 -9.96
CA ASN A 69 25.40 13.10 -9.04
C ASN A 69 26.01 12.23 -7.94
N LEU A 70 25.26 11.25 -7.41
CA LEU A 70 25.73 10.41 -6.30
C LEU A 70 26.55 9.20 -6.75
N ALA A 71 26.19 8.59 -7.88
CA ALA A 71 26.80 7.33 -8.33
C ALA A 71 27.56 7.46 -9.65
N SER A 72 27.59 8.64 -10.28
CA SER A 72 28.11 8.81 -11.66
C SER A 72 27.46 7.86 -12.66
N VAL A 73 26.20 7.49 -12.42
CA VAL A 73 25.44 6.59 -13.28
C VAL A 73 24.37 7.35 -14.04
N GLU A 74 24.47 7.30 -15.36
CA GLU A 74 23.39 7.80 -16.21
C GLU A 74 22.28 6.75 -16.39
N LEU A 75 21.09 7.04 -15.86
CA LEU A 75 19.85 6.36 -16.23
C LEU A 75 18.87 7.40 -16.77
N SER A 76 18.21 7.09 -17.89
CA SER A 76 17.18 7.99 -18.41
C SER A 76 15.94 7.96 -17.49
N PRO A 77 15.18 9.07 -17.41
CA PRO A 77 13.93 9.10 -16.64
C PRO A 77 12.96 7.96 -17.05
N ALA A 78 12.87 7.67 -18.35
CA ALA A 78 12.04 6.57 -18.88
C ALA A 78 12.53 5.19 -18.41
N HIS A 79 13.84 4.98 -18.28
CA HIS A 79 14.36 3.71 -17.78
C HIS A 79 14.07 3.55 -16.28
N ILE A 80 14.20 4.63 -15.48
CA ILE A 80 13.81 4.61 -14.06
C ILE A 80 12.32 4.31 -13.92
N GLN A 81 11.48 4.97 -14.71
CA GLN A 81 10.04 4.70 -14.76
C GLN A 81 9.77 3.22 -15.09
N TRP A 82 10.44 2.67 -16.09
CA TRP A 82 10.30 1.25 -16.46
C TRP A 82 10.69 0.30 -15.32
N LEU A 83 11.79 0.58 -14.60
CA LEU A 83 12.19 -0.20 -13.42
C LEU A 83 11.13 -0.14 -12.32
N CYS A 84 10.59 1.06 -12.05
CA CYS A 84 9.52 1.26 -11.08
C CYS A 84 8.25 0.52 -11.48
N SER A 85 7.83 0.62 -12.75
CA SER A 85 6.64 -0.08 -13.27
C SER A 85 6.76 -1.60 -13.15
N LYS A 86 7.94 -2.17 -13.43
CA LYS A 86 8.17 -3.61 -13.21
C LYS A 86 8.06 -4.00 -11.75
N GLN A 87 8.64 -3.22 -10.84
CA GLN A 87 8.54 -3.47 -9.41
C GLN A 87 7.09 -3.31 -8.93
N ALA A 88 6.34 -2.34 -9.46
CA ALA A 88 4.95 -2.10 -9.10
C ALA A 88 4.04 -3.29 -9.43
N VAL A 89 4.29 -4.02 -10.53
CA VAL A 89 3.55 -5.25 -10.85
C VAL A 89 3.77 -6.32 -9.78
N ALA A 90 5.03 -6.57 -9.39
CA ALA A 90 5.36 -7.53 -8.34
C ALA A 90 4.79 -7.11 -6.98
N ALA A 91 4.92 -5.83 -6.61
CA ALA A 91 4.37 -5.29 -5.38
C ALA A 91 2.84 -5.38 -5.35
N LYS A 92 2.15 -5.12 -6.47
CA LYS A 92 0.70 -5.27 -6.58
C LYS A 92 0.27 -6.73 -6.42
N ALA A 93 0.99 -7.68 -7.01
CA ALA A 93 0.69 -9.11 -6.88
C ALA A 93 0.87 -9.58 -5.42
N GLN A 94 2.00 -9.24 -4.80
CA GLN A 94 2.27 -9.56 -3.40
C GLN A 94 1.24 -8.91 -2.47
N PHE A 95 0.86 -7.66 -2.73
CA PHE A 95 -0.19 -6.99 -1.96
C PHE A 95 -1.53 -7.71 -2.10
N LYS A 96 -1.90 -8.10 -3.32
CA LYS A 96 -3.15 -8.82 -3.57
C LYS A 96 -3.18 -10.17 -2.86
N GLU A 97 -2.10 -10.94 -2.92
CA GLU A 97 -1.99 -12.24 -2.24
C GLU A 97 -2.15 -12.11 -0.72
N LYS A 98 -1.43 -11.16 -0.11
CA LYS A 98 -1.58 -10.86 1.33
C LYS A 98 -3.00 -10.42 1.66
N HIS A 99 -3.57 -9.53 0.84
CA HIS A 99 -4.91 -9.00 1.03
C HIS A 99 -5.98 -10.09 0.92
N ASP A 100 -5.96 -10.91 -0.15
CA ASP A 100 -6.92 -11.99 -0.38
C ASP A 100 -6.84 -13.05 0.74
N SER A 101 -5.63 -13.35 1.23
CA SER A 101 -5.43 -14.28 2.35
C SER A 101 -5.91 -13.74 3.70
N ALA A 102 -5.90 -12.41 3.91
CA ALA A 102 -6.34 -11.78 5.16
C ALA A 102 -7.84 -11.43 5.15
N TYR A 103 -8.38 -11.09 3.98
CA TYR A 103 -9.74 -10.56 3.85
C TYR A 103 -10.81 -11.60 4.16
N TRP A 104 -10.72 -12.81 3.59
CA TRP A 104 -11.75 -13.83 3.79
C TRP A 104 -11.87 -14.29 5.25
N PRO A 105 -10.78 -14.59 5.98
CA PRO A 105 -10.86 -14.92 7.40
C PRO A 105 -11.43 -13.77 8.24
N ALA A 106 -10.96 -12.54 8.02
CA ALA A 106 -11.45 -11.36 8.75
C ALA A 106 -12.95 -11.11 8.51
N LEU A 107 -13.41 -11.31 7.27
CA LEU A 107 -14.82 -11.16 6.92
C LEU A 107 -15.66 -12.24 7.59
N ILE A 108 -15.21 -13.50 7.58
CA ILE A 108 -15.91 -14.64 8.23
C ILE A 108 -16.01 -14.39 9.74
N GLU A 109 -14.90 -14.10 10.42
CA GLU A 109 -14.89 -13.80 11.87
C GLU A 109 -15.87 -12.67 12.19
N THR A 110 -15.88 -11.61 11.39
CA THR A 110 -16.79 -10.48 11.59
C THR A 110 -18.25 -10.87 11.33
N MET A 111 -18.53 -11.65 10.27
CA MET A 111 -19.88 -12.12 9.97
C MET A 111 -20.41 -13.08 11.04
N GLU A 112 -19.61 -14.04 11.49
CA GLU A 112 -19.98 -14.97 12.58
C GLU A 112 -20.33 -14.18 13.85
N THR A 113 -19.49 -13.22 14.22
CA THR A 113 -19.73 -12.37 15.41
C THR A 113 -20.93 -11.41 15.24
N LEU A 114 -21.30 -11.03 14.01
CA LEU A 114 -22.48 -10.20 13.72
C LEU A 114 -23.78 -11.01 13.59
N VAL A 115 -23.72 -12.28 13.18
CA VAL A 115 -24.88 -13.16 13.00
C VAL A 115 -25.31 -13.80 14.32
N GLU A 116 -24.37 -14.19 15.19
CA GLU A 116 -24.68 -14.80 16.50
C GLU A 116 -25.67 -13.99 17.36
N PRO A 117 -25.56 -12.65 17.49
CA PRO A 117 -26.53 -11.86 18.24
C PRO A 117 -27.85 -11.69 17.52
N LEU A 118 -27.88 -11.62 16.18
CA LEU A 118 -29.12 -11.44 15.41
C LEU A 118 -30.01 -12.69 15.46
N VAL A 119 -29.41 -13.89 15.52
CA VAL A 119 -30.15 -15.14 15.74
C VAL A 119 -30.72 -15.20 17.15
N GLU A 120 -30.00 -14.66 18.14
CA GLU A 120 -30.42 -14.67 19.55
C GLU A 120 -31.39 -13.52 19.89
N GLU A 121 -31.30 -12.40 19.20
CA GLU A 121 -32.28 -11.30 19.21
C GLU A 121 -33.56 -11.72 18.49
N ALA A 122 -33.49 -12.40 17.33
CA ALA A 122 -34.66 -12.94 16.64
C ALA A 122 -35.40 -14.01 17.47
N LYS A 123 -34.71 -14.75 18.34
CA LYS A 123 -35.36 -15.67 19.32
C LYS A 123 -36.01 -14.93 20.50
N ARG A 124 -35.54 -13.72 20.84
CA ARG A 124 -36.06 -12.88 21.93
C ARG A 124 -37.16 -11.93 21.48
N GLU A 125 -37.25 -11.62 20.19
CA GLU A 125 -38.29 -10.75 19.62
C GLU A 125 -39.71 -11.37 19.63
N THR A 126 -39.88 -12.59 20.14
CA THR A 126 -41.20 -13.12 20.53
C THR A 126 -41.65 -12.67 21.93
N SER A 127 -40.89 -11.84 22.65
CA SER A 127 -41.31 -11.30 23.95
C SER A 127 -40.78 -9.87 24.18
N GLU A 128 -41.71 -8.93 24.03
CA GLU A 128 -41.78 -7.54 24.53
C GLU A 128 -40.61 -6.55 24.32
N LYS A 129 -41.02 -5.39 23.76
CA LYS A 129 -40.25 -4.17 23.59
C LYS A 129 -39.87 -3.56 24.94
N THR A 130 -38.59 -3.24 25.14
CA THR A 130 -38.21 -2.10 25.97
C THR A 130 -36.94 -1.45 25.44
N SER A 131 -37.07 -0.18 25.05
CA SER A 131 -36.01 0.70 24.58
C SER A 131 -35.14 1.17 25.74
N HIS A 132 -33.87 0.77 25.81
CA HIS A 132 -32.85 1.43 26.63
C HIS A 132 -31.52 1.44 25.87
N SER A 133 -31.02 2.63 25.55
CA SER A 133 -29.66 2.85 25.05
C SER A 133 -28.66 2.45 26.13
N LYS A 134 -28.10 1.25 26.03
CA LYS A 134 -26.98 0.82 26.87
C LYS A 134 -25.69 1.44 26.33
N GLU A 135 -25.15 2.39 27.08
CA GLU A 135 -23.75 2.80 26.95
C GLU A 135 -22.87 1.57 27.21
N GLN A 136 -22.31 1.01 26.16
CA GLN A 136 -21.31 -0.06 26.27
C GLN A 136 -20.03 0.53 26.86
N ALA A 137 -19.66 0.06 28.04
CA ALA A 137 -18.39 0.43 28.67
C ALA A 137 -17.24 -0.33 27.98
N TRP A 138 -16.45 0.39 27.19
CA TRP A 138 -15.25 -0.14 26.54
C TRP A 138 -14.08 -0.15 27.53
N SER A 139 -13.41 -1.29 27.72
CA SER A 139 -12.30 -1.43 28.68
C SER A 139 -10.92 -1.07 28.11
N ALA A 140 -10.81 -0.97 26.77
CA ALA A 140 -9.57 -0.70 26.05
C ALA A 140 -9.60 0.68 25.37
N LYS A 141 -8.42 1.25 25.09
CA LYS A 141 -8.32 2.51 24.34
C LYS A 141 -8.91 2.35 22.93
N PRO A 142 -9.63 3.35 22.42
CA PRO A 142 -10.24 3.28 21.09
C PRO A 142 -9.19 3.17 19.98
N VAL A 143 -9.62 2.54 18.88
CA VAL A 143 -8.92 2.59 17.59
C VAL A 143 -9.60 3.64 16.73
N TYR A 144 -8.80 4.39 15.99
CA TYR A 144 -9.24 5.47 15.13
C TYR A 144 -9.00 5.11 13.67
N ILE A 145 -9.96 5.45 12.82
CA ILE A 145 -9.82 5.42 11.37
C ILE A 145 -10.03 6.85 10.85
N GLY A 146 -9.06 7.42 10.16
CA GLY A 146 -9.26 8.63 9.35
C GLY A 146 -9.40 8.24 7.88
N ILE A 147 -10.34 8.85 7.17
CA ILE A 147 -10.57 8.61 5.74
C ILE A 147 -10.66 9.95 5.03
N ASP A 148 -9.99 10.05 3.89
CA ASP A 148 -9.99 11.25 3.04
C ASP A 148 -9.86 10.87 1.55
N GLY A 149 -10.25 11.80 0.68
CA GLY A 149 -10.13 11.70 -0.77
C GLY A 149 -9.46 12.94 -1.36
N THR A 150 -8.43 12.75 -2.19
CA THR A 150 -7.79 13.85 -2.91
C THR A 150 -7.87 13.63 -4.42
N PHE A 151 -8.20 14.67 -5.16
CA PHE A 151 -8.15 14.62 -6.63
C PHE A 151 -6.72 14.78 -7.13
N ILE A 152 -6.29 13.83 -7.95
CA ILE A 152 -5.02 13.88 -8.67
C ILE A 152 -5.31 14.24 -10.11
N ASN A 153 -4.66 15.31 -10.58
CA ASN A 153 -4.64 15.64 -12.00
C ASN A 153 -3.69 14.66 -12.71
N ALA A 154 -4.25 13.73 -13.47
CA ALA A 154 -3.46 12.70 -14.10
C ALA A 154 -4.07 12.24 -15.42
N GLN A 155 -3.34 12.58 -16.48
CA GLN A 155 -3.42 12.12 -17.87
C GLN A 155 -4.37 12.85 -18.82
N PRO A 156 -4.02 12.92 -20.13
CA PRO A 156 -4.93 13.38 -21.17
C PRO A 156 -6.05 12.35 -21.36
N GLY A 157 -7.28 12.67 -20.97
CA GLY A 157 -8.47 11.83 -21.20
C GLY A 157 -9.40 11.70 -19.98
N LYS A 158 -8.86 11.80 -18.76
CA LYS A 158 -9.65 12.00 -17.53
C LYS A 158 -9.03 13.17 -16.78
N ARG A 159 -9.78 14.28 -16.67
CA ARG A 159 -9.24 15.53 -16.12
C ARG A 159 -8.75 15.36 -14.67
N PHE A 160 -9.39 14.48 -13.90
CA PHE A 160 -9.02 14.12 -12.53
C PHE A 160 -9.40 12.68 -12.22
N PHE A 161 -8.66 12.02 -11.33
CA PHE A 161 -9.14 10.85 -10.60
C PHE A 161 -8.94 11.04 -9.10
N GLU A 162 -9.83 10.48 -8.28
CA GLU A 162 -9.76 10.59 -6.83
C GLU A 162 -8.93 9.46 -6.23
N ALA A 163 -7.83 9.81 -5.59
CA ALA A 163 -7.07 8.92 -4.73
C ALA A 163 -7.71 8.91 -3.33
N LYS A 164 -7.96 7.72 -2.81
CA LYS A 164 -8.56 7.48 -1.50
C LYS A 164 -7.46 7.11 -0.53
N VAL A 165 -7.46 7.73 0.63
CA VAL A 165 -6.48 7.47 1.67
C VAL A 165 -7.19 7.18 2.99
N GLY A 166 -6.61 6.26 3.75
CA GLY A 166 -7.07 5.89 5.08
C GLY A 166 -5.88 5.77 6.01
N ILE A 167 -6.08 6.10 7.28
CA ILE A 167 -5.14 5.86 8.37
C ILE A 167 -5.87 5.09 9.47
N VAL A 168 -5.28 4.00 9.96
CA VAL A 168 -5.74 3.29 11.15
C VAL A 168 -4.72 3.49 12.25
N PHE A 169 -5.12 3.97 13.44
CA PHE A 169 -4.18 4.26 14.52
C PHE A 169 -4.79 4.12 15.91
N THR A 170 -3.92 3.94 16.91
CA THR A 170 -4.27 4.09 18.32
C THR A 170 -3.70 5.39 18.87
N ASP A 171 -4.25 5.90 19.97
CA ASP A 171 -3.78 7.15 20.59
C ASP A 171 -2.47 7.00 21.38
N GLN A 172 -1.46 6.40 20.74
CA GLN A 172 -0.12 6.25 21.29
C GLN A 172 0.79 7.33 20.69
N ARG A 173 1.06 8.39 21.47
CA ARG A 173 1.81 9.57 21.03
C ARG A 173 3.11 9.76 21.79
N ILE A 174 4.12 10.28 21.10
CA ILE A 174 5.30 10.90 21.72
C ILE A 174 5.38 12.36 21.30
N ARG A 175 5.78 13.24 22.22
CA ARG A 175 6.03 14.65 21.89
C ARG A 175 7.39 14.78 21.22
N VAL A 176 7.42 15.35 20.03
CA VAL A 176 8.67 15.59 19.27
C VAL A 176 9.17 17.02 19.47
N SER A 177 8.25 17.98 19.54
CA SER A 177 8.54 19.39 19.83
C SER A 177 7.29 20.09 20.38
N LYS A 178 7.38 21.40 20.68
CA LYS A 178 6.21 22.18 21.14
C LYS A 178 5.11 22.14 20.08
N GLY A 179 3.93 21.63 20.47
CA GLY A 179 2.77 21.49 19.57
C GLY A 179 2.86 20.34 18.56
N ARG A 180 3.95 19.55 18.56
CA ARG A 180 4.13 18.46 17.59
C ARG A 180 4.24 17.11 18.29
N ASN A 181 3.25 16.27 18.04
CA ASN A 181 3.22 14.89 18.50
C ASN A 181 3.37 13.92 17.33
N LEU A 182 4.06 12.81 17.56
CA LEU A 182 4.15 11.69 16.63
C LEU A 182 3.27 10.55 17.15
N LEU A 183 2.31 10.13 16.32
CA LEU A 183 1.60 8.87 16.50
C LEU A 183 2.55 7.71 16.17
N LEU A 184 2.70 6.78 17.12
CA LEU A 184 3.60 5.63 17.02
C LEU A 184 2.93 4.44 16.34
N ASN A 185 1.73 4.07 16.78
CA ASN A 185 1.02 2.90 16.28
C ASN A 185 -0.04 3.33 15.25
N LYS A 186 0.38 3.39 13.97
CA LYS A 186 -0.46 3.77 12.84
C LYS A 186 -0.10 3.00 11.57
N GLN A 187 -1.08 2.75 10.73
CA GLN A 187 -0.94 2.19 9.40
C GLN A 187 -1.71 3.01 8.38
N TYR A 188 -1.24 3.03 7.13
CA TYR A 188 -1.85 3.78 6.05
C TYR A 188 -2.33 2.85 4.94
N VAL A 189 -3.47 3.19 4.35
CA VAL A 189 -4.04 2.55 3.17
C VAL A 189 -4.23 3.61 2.10
N GLY A 190 -3.72 3.39 0.90
CA GLY A 190 -3.91 4.29 -0.24
C GLY A 190 -4.38 3.51 -1.46
N SER A 191 -5.34 4.05 -2.21
CA SER A 191 -5.82 3.42 -3.45
C SER A 191 -6.40 4.43 -4.43
N CYS A 192 -6.06 4.28 -5.72
CA CYS A 192 -6.72 4.97 -6.82
C CYS A 192 -7.87 4.14 -7.43
N GLN A 193 -8.24 3.01 -6.81
CA GLN A 193 -9.31 2.13 -7.26
C GLN A 193 -10.70 2.62 -6.77
N SER A 194 -11.73 1.79 -6.96
CA SER A 194 -13.09 2.06 -6.50
C SER A 194 -13.15 2.15 -4.97
N VAL A 195 -14.23 2.75 -4.46
CA VAL A 195 -14.51 2.83 -3.01
C VAL A 195 -14.59 1.43 -2.40
N SER A 196 -15.16 0.45 -3.11
CA SER A 196 -15.23 -0.94 -2.64
C SER A 196 -13.85 -1.57 -2.46
N GLU A 197 -12.96 -1.44 -3.45
CA GLU A 197 -11.60 -1.98 -3.36
C GLU A 197 -10.77 -1.27 -2.26
N PHE A 198 -10.98 0.03 -2.08
CA PHE A 198 -10.40 0.77 -0.97
C PHE A 198 -10.94 0.28 0.39
N GLY A 199 -12.26 0.12 0.52
CA GLY A 199 -12.93 -0.35 1.73
C GLY A 199 -12.41 -1.71 2.20
N LYS A 200 -12.31 -2.69 1.29
CA LYS A 200 -11.75 -4.01 1.61
C LYS A 200 -10.32 -3.94 2.14
N ARG A 201 -9.50 -3.02 1.62
CA ARG A 201 -8.11 -2.84 2.07
C ARG A 201 -8.07 -2.20 3.45
N LEU A 202 -8.90 -1.19 3.67
CA LEU A 202 -9.05 -0.53 4.96
C LEU A 202 -9.56 -1.51 6.03
N PHE A 203 -10.46 -2.42 5.65
CA PHE A 203 -10.96 -3.49 6.51
C PHE A 203 -9.82 -4.37 7.02
N CYS A 204 -9.04 -4.96 6.11
CA CYS A 204 -7.92 -5.83 6.48
C CYS A 204 -6.90 -5.09 7.36
N CYS A 205 -6.57 -3.84 7.01
CA CYS A 205 -5.65 -3.02 7.81
C CYS A 205 -6.19 -2.77 9.23
N ALA A 206 -7.50 -2.50 9.37
CA ALA A 206 -8.14 -2.36 10.66
C ALA A 206 -8.09 -3.66 11.49
N THR A 207 -8.41 -4.80 10.88
CA THR A 207 -8.35 -6.11 11.55
C THR A 207 -6.91 -6.48 11.95
N GLU A 208 -5.92 -6.24 11.10
CA GLU A 208 -4.49 -6.42 11.41
C GLU A 208 -4.02 -5.52 12.56
N MET A 209 -4.65 -4.36 12.73
CA MET A 209 -4.45 -3.43 13.85
C MET A 209 -5.24 -3.82 15.11
N GLY A 210 -5.94 -4.96 15.10
CA GLY A 210 -6.66 -5.52 16.24
C GLY A 210 -8.10 -5.02 16.39
N VAL A 211 -8.67 -4.38 15.36
CA VAL A 211 -10.09 -3.99 15.38
C VAL A 211 -10.97 -5.24 15.33
N LYS A 212 -11.76 -5.42 16.39
CA LYS A 212 -12.77 -6.46 16.58
C LYS A 212 -14.12 -5.81 16.89
N LYS A 213 -15.16 -6.63 17.05
CA LYS A 213 -16.50 -6.14 17.41
C LYS A 213 -16.52 -5.39 18.74
N GLU A 214 -15.74 -5.84 19.71
CA GLU A 214 -15.62 -5.24 21.06
C GLU A 214 -14.61 -4.09 21.08
N THR A 215 -14.13 -3.62 19.93
CA THR A 215 -13.27 -2.45 19.85
C THR A 215 -14.11 -1.18 19.75
N GLU A 216 -13.85 -0.21 20.63
CA GLU A 216 -14.35 1.14 20.42
C GLU A 216 -13.69 1.71 19.17
N LEU A 217 -14.44 1.77 18.07
CA LEU A 217 -13.95 2.26 16.78
C LEU A 217 -14.50 3.66 16.53
N ILE A 218 -13.59 4.61 16.31
CA ILE A 218 -13.93 6.00 15.98
C ILE A 218 -13.50 6.26 14.54
N VAL A 219 -14.45 6.68 13.69
CA VAL A 219 -14.15 7.02 12.29
C VAL A 219 -14.25 8.53 12.11
N LEU A 220 -13.12 9.14 11.77
CA LEU A 220 -12.98 10.56 11.43
C LEU A 220 -13.27 10.75 9.94
N VAL A 221 -14.22 11.62 9.61
CA VAL A 221 -14.71 11.82 8.23
C VAL A 221 -14.83 13.31 7.89
N ASP A 222 -14.58 13.67 6.64
CA ASP A 222 -14.64 15.03 6.09
C ASP A 222 -16.06 15.48 5.63
N GLY A 223 -17.06 14.62 5.82
CA GLY A 223 -18.42 14.83 5.35
C GLY A 223 -18.71 14.38 3.92
N ALA A 224 -17.72 13.86 3.18
CA ALA A 224 -17.95 13.28 1.87
C ALA A 224 -18.92 12.09 1.95
N ARG A 225 -19.93 12.08 1.06
CA ARG A 225 -21.01 11.08 1.09
C ARG A 225 -20.48 9.65 0.98
N TRP A 226 -19.48 9.42 0.12
CA TRP A 226 -18.93 8.08 -0.07
C TRP A 226 -18.17 7.57 1.16
N ILE A 227 -17.51 8.47 1.91
CA ILE A 227 -16.80 8.14 3.16
C ILE A 227 -17.81 7.75 4.24
N SER A 228 -18.84 8.56 4.42
CA SER A 228 -19.90 8.29 5.38
C SER A 228 -20.65 6.99 5.07
N GLN A 229 -20.90 6.69 3.79
CA GLN A 229 -21.51 5.42 3.37
C GLN A 229 -20.60 4.23 3.65
N LEU A 230 -19.31 4.33 3.29
CA LEU A 230 -18.33 3.28 3.55
C LEU A 230 -18.25 2.96 5.05
N ALA A 231 -18.13 3.99 5.90
CA ALA A 231 -18.06 3.83 7.35
C ALA A 231 -19.31 3.12 7.91
N LYS A 232 -20.51 3.55 7.50
CA LYS A 232 -21.77 2.94 7.96
C LYS A 232 -21.94 1.49 7.51
N THR A 233 -21.55 1.17 6.28
CA THR A 233 -21.69 -0.19 5.73
C THR A 233 -20.68 -1.15 6.36
N GLN A 234 -19.43 -0.71 6.51
CA GLN A 234 -18.33 -1.59 6.91
C GLN A 234 -18.12 -1.64 8.42
N TYR A 235 -18.47 -0.56 9.13
CA TYR A 235 -18.28 -0.40 10.57
C TYR A 235 -19.55 0.13 11.24
N PRO A 236 -20.65 -0.64 11.25
CA PRO A 236 -21.95 -0.15 11.71
C PRO A 236 -21.98 0.25 13.20
N GLN A 237 -21.08 -0.31 14.02
CA GLN A 237 -20.95 0.00 15.45
C GLN A 237 -19.98 1.17 15.72
N ALA A 238 -19.33 1.71 14.69
CA ALA A 238 -18.36 2.78 14.88
C ALA A 238 -19.02 4.13 15.17
N ARG A 239 -18.38 4.92 16.03
CA ARG A 239 -18.75 6.31 16.25
C ARG A 239 -18.13 7.19 15.17
N LEU A 240 -18.98 7.76 14.33
CA LEU A 240 -18.54 8.71 13.30
C LEU A 240 -18.39 10.11 13.90
N ILE A 241 -17.25 10.75 13.65
CA ILE A 241 -16.96 12.13 14.06
C ILE A 241 -16.55 12.90 12.80
N LEU A 242 -17.21 14.03 12.55
CA LEU A 242 -16.80 14.95 11.49
C LEU A 242 -15.46 15.59 11.87
N ASP A 243 -14.53 15.78 10.94
CA ASP A 243 -13.40 16.67 11.18
C ASP A 243 -13.88 18.14 11.12
N TRP A 244 -13.61 18.89 12.19
CA TRP A 244 -13.96 20.31 12.33
C TRP A 244 -12.88 21.05 13.10
#